data_AF-A0A5N7RPP6-F1
#
_entry.id   AF-A0A5N7RPP6-F1
#
_cell.length_a   1.000
_cell.length_b   1.000
_cell.length_c   1.000
_cell.angle_alpha   90.00
_cell.angle_beta   90.00
_cell.angle_gamma   90.00
#
_symmetry.space_group_name_H-M   'P 1'
#
loop_
_entity.id
_entity.type
_entity.pdbx_description
1 polymer ?
#
loop_
_entity_poly.entity_id
_entity_poly.type
_entity_poly.pdbx_seq_one_letter_code
_entity_poly.pdbx_strand_id
1 'polypeptide(L)'
;MTAPYLPQRWFLATPGVAGVAGVLPVFVGEKWMAKKAPVWSTEVYRSRSGRRWTASNWTYPIWRWTLQYEFLRRRPMLDELGKLWAFFNTRQGQAGEFLFLDPDDNAVEDESFGVGDGVTRDFQLTRSLEDWSEPVRALNGSPQILIDGVSTVAVAVGDNATVTFTSAPPDGARLSWTGSYFFRCGFTSDTLEPAQFLRRHWELSRLEFESLK
;
A
#
# COMPACT_ATOMS: atom_id res chain seq x y z
N MET A 1 -38.44 3.75 -9.63
CA MET A 1 -37.54 4.75 -9.01
C MET A 1 -36.38 3.96 -8.40
N THR A 2 -35.27 3.89 -9.11
CA THR A 2 -34.03 3.23 -8.68
C THR A 2 -33.50 3.99 -7.46
N ALA A 3 -33.34 3.30 -6.33
CA ALA A 3 -32.72 3.89 -5.15
C ALA A 3 -31.31 4.38 -5.53
N PRO A 4 -30.89 5.58 -5.10
CA PRO A 4 -29.51 6.00 -5.31
C PRO A 4 -28.60 4.97 -4.64
N TYR A 5 -27.55 4.56 -5.36
CA TYR A 5 -26.48 3.74 -4.81
C TYR A 5 -25.91 4.49 -3.59
N LEU A 6 -26.29 4.04 -2.40
CA LEU A 6 -25.65 4.46 -1.17
C LEU A 6 -24.52 3.46 -0.96
N PRO A 7 -23.25 3.91 -0.91
CA PRO A 7 -22.14 3.01 -0.63
C PRO A 7 -22.43 2.29 0.70
N GLN A 8 -22.10 1.01 0.76
CA GLN A 8 -22.34 0.19 1.94
C GLN A 8 -21.65 0.81 3.17
N ARG A 9 -22.33 0.76 4.33
CA ARG A 9 -22.00 1.43 5.60
C ARG A 9 -20.60 1.14 6.20
N TRP A 10 -19.74 0.38 5.52
CA TRP A 10 -18.36 0.11 5.93
C TRP A 10 -17.32 1.09 5.34
N PHE A 11 -17.69 1.94 4.38
CA PHE A 11 -16.83 3.05 3.92
C PHE A 11 -16.58 4.14 5.00
N LEU A 12 -17.29 4.11 6.13
CA LEU A 12 -17.10 5.03 7.27
C LEU A 12 -16.56 4.34 8.53
N ALA A 13 -16.12 3.09 8.43
CA ALA A 13 -15.38 2.41 9.47
C ALA A 13 -14.33 1.51 8.81
N THR A 14 -13.21 2.11 8.41
CA THR A 14 -11.97 1.35 8.29
C THR A 14 -11.86 0.50 9.57
N PRO A 15 -11.71 -0.84 9.50
CA PRO A 15 -11.45 -1.61 10.70
C PRO A 15 -10.25 -0.95 11.39
N GLY A 16 -10.37 -0.65 12.68
CA GLY A 16 -9.52 0.31 13.38
C GLY A 16 -8.02 0.04 13.19
N VAL A 17 -7.41 0.69 12.20
CA VAL A 17 -5.95 0.70 12.01
C VAL A 17 -5.30 1.75 12.91
N ALA A 18 -6.11 2.61 13.53
CA ALA A 18 -5.69 3.52 14.58
C ALA A 18 -5.13 2.74 15.79
N GLY A 19 -3.81 2.52 15.79
CA GLY A 19 -3.09 1.82 16.86
C GLY A 19 -2.47 0.48 16.47
N VAL A 20 -2.53 0.07 15.21
CA VAL A 20 -1.77 -1.11 14.75
C VAL A 20 -0.29 -0.72 14.65
N ALA A 21 0.56 -1.41 15.42
CA ALA A 21 1.99 -1.14 15.43
C ALA A 21 2.56 -1.30 14.02
N GLY A 22 3.35 -0.32 13.57
CA GLY A 22 3.92 -0.38 12.22
C GLY A 22 3.13 0.36 11.15
N VAL A 23 1.84 0.64 11.36
CA VAL A 23 0.97 1.21 10.33
C VAL A 23 0.78 2.71 10.54
N LEU A 24 0.84 3.49 9.46
CA LEU A 24 0.57 4.93 9.49
C LEU A 24 -0.85 5.17 10.05
N PRO A 25 -1.00 5.93 11.13
CA PRO A 25 -2.32 6.19 11.69
C PRO A 25 -3.18 7.04 10.76
N VAL A 26 -4.45 6.69 10.63
CA VAL A 26 -5.45 7.49 9.93
C VAL A 26 -6.02 8.54 10.88
N PHE A 27 -6.11 9.78 10.44
CA PHE A 27 -6.63 10.90 11.24
C PHE A 27 -7.84 11.54 10.58
N VAL A 28 -8.76 12.08 11.40
CA VAL A 28 -10.03 12.64 10.89
C VAL A 28 -9.82 13.93 10.09
N GLY A 29 -8.75 14.68 10.38
CA GLY A 29 -8.43 15.91 9.67
C GLY A 29 -7.60 15.71 8.41
N GLU A 30 -7.46 14.48 7.93
CA GLU A 30 -6.85 14.20 6.63
C GLU A 30 -7.72 14.78 5.50
N LYS A 31 -7.06 15.48 4.59
CA LYS A 31 -7.70 16.07 3.43
C LYS A 31 -8.04 14.97 2.43
N TRP A 32 -9.23 15.06 1.84
CA TRP A 32 -9.68 14.14 0.79
C TRP A 32 -8.75 14.07 -0.43
N MET A 33 -7.94 15.10 -0.67
CA MET A 33 -7.02 15.17 -1.82
C MET A 33 -5.65 14.56 -1.49
N ALA A 34 -5.62 13.28 -1.11
CA ALA A 34 -4.39 12.51 -1.11
C ALA A 34 -3.87 12.41 -2.57
N LYS A 35 -2.59 12.70 -2.78
CA LYS A 35 -1.96 12.52 -4.09
C LYS A 35 -1.23 11.19 -4.11
N LYS A 36 -1.46 10.37 -5.13
CA LYS A 36 -0.72 9.15 -5.42
C LYS A 36 -0.14 9.24 -6.83
N ALA A 37 1.14 8.95 -6.98
CA ALA A 37 1.82 8.99 -8.27
C ALA A 37 2.80 7.82 -8.44
N PRO A 38 2.79 7.13 -9.59
CA PRO A 38 3.84 6.17 -9.94
C PRO A 38 5.09 6.93 -10.42
N VAL A 39 6.25 6.55 -9.89
CA VAL A 39 7.56 7.12 -10.21
C VAL A 39 8.43 6.05 -10.86
N TRP A 40 8.90 6.34 -12.07
CA TRP A 40 9.83 5.48 -12.81
C TRP A 40 11.20 6.12 -12.92
N SER A 41 12.24 5.32 -12.72
CA SER A 41 13.61 5.68 -13.06
C SER A 41 13.92 5.18 -14.47
N THR A 42 14.14 6.09 -15.41
CA THR A 42 14.43 5.76 -16.82
C THR A 42 15.64 6.53 -17.32
N GLU A 43 16.46 5.86 -18.13
CA GLU A 43 17.54 6.48 -18.87
C GLU A 43 17.05 6.85 -20.27
N VAL A 44 17.34 8.07 -20.70
CA VAL A 44 16.95 8.56 -22.03
C VAL A 44 18.18 9.14 -22.72
N TYR A 45 18.65 8.46 -23.76
CA TYR A 45 19.74 8.93 -24.61
C TYR A 45 19.20 9.39 -25.95
N ARG A 46 19.70 10.54 -26.46
CA ARG A 46 19.40 11.04 -27.80
C ARG A 46 20.69 11.17 -28.59
N SER A 47 20.79 10.44 -29.71
CA SER A 47 21.95 10.50 -30.60
C SER A 47 22.03 11.85 -31.32
N ARG A 48 23.19 12.15 -31.90
CA ARG A 48 23.37 13.33 -32.77
C ARG A 48 22.45 13.32 -34.01
N SER A 49 22.02 12.15 -34.46
CA SER A 49 21.02 12.00 -35.54
C SER A 49 19.57 12.22 -35.09
N GLY A 50 19.33 12.47 -33.79
CA GLY A 50 18.00 12.67 -33.22
C GLY A 50 17.28 11.39 -32.79
N ARG A 51 17.87 10.21 -33.01
CA ARG A 51 17.27 8.93 -32.58
C ARG A 51 17.32 8.80 -31.05
N ARG A 52 16.23 8.33 -30.46
CA ARG A 52 16.08 8.14 -29.01
C ARG A 52 16.30 6.67 -28.66
N TRP A 53 17.11 6.43 -27.63
CA TRP A 53 17.22 5.15 -26.93
C TRP A 53 16.73 5.33 -25.49
N THR A 54 16.03 4.34 -24.96
CA THR A 54 15.44 4.38 -23.62
C THR A 54 15.56 3.04 -22.92
N ALA A 55 15.88 3.07 -21.63
CA ALA A 55 15.84 1.91 -20.75
C ALA A 55 15.19 2.29 -19.41
N SER A 56 14.46 1.35 -18.80
CA SER A 56 13.97 1.49 -17.43
C SER A 56 14.97 0.85 -16.46
N ASN A 57 15.28 1.55 -15.37
CA ASN A 57 16.15 1.03 -14.31
C ASN A 57 15.42 0.13 -13.33
N TRP A 58 14.09 0.20 -13.30
CA TRP A 58 13.24 -0.58 -12.39
C TRP A 58 12.24 -1.42 -13.18
N THR A 59 11.84 -2.55 -12.61
CA THR A 59 10.76 -3.42 -13.13
C THR A 59 9.38 -2.92 -12.73
N TYR A 60 9.26 -2.29 -11.56
CA TYR A 60 8.02 -1.77 -10.99
C TYR A 60 8.25 -0.33 -10.50
N PRO A 61 7.26 0.57 -10.56
CA PRO A 61 7.41 1.95 -10.13
C PRO A 61 7.53 2.01 -8.61
N ILE A 62 8.11 3.10 -8.12
CA ILE A 62 7.93 3.51 -6.73
C ILE A 62 6.67 4.36 -6.66
N TRP A 63 5.77 4.05 -5.75
CA TRP A 63 4.60 4.88 -5.51
C TRP A 63 4.95 6.00 -4.53
N ARG A 64 4.62 7.24 -4.88
CA ARG A 64 4.77 8.38 -3.99
C ARG A 64 3.41 8.86 -3.56
N TRP A 65 3.27 9.09 -2.25
CA TRP A 65 2.08 9.69 -1.67
C TRP A 65 2.40 11.06 -1.08
N THR A 66 1.41 11.94 -1.17
CA THR A 66 1.39 13.21 -0.46
C THR A 66 0.06 13.35 0.25
N LEU A 67 0.10 13.26 1.58
CA LEU A 67 -1.06 13.52 2.44
C LEU A 67 -1.02 14.96 2.95
N GLN A 68 -2.20 15.53 3.17
CA GLN A 68 -2.35 16.84 3.79
C GLN A 68 -3.32 16.70 4.95
N TYR A 69 -3.03 17.34 6.06
CA TYR A 69 -3.92 17.39 7.21
C TYR A 69 -4.35 18.83 7.45
N GLU A 70 -5.64 19.10 7.24
CA GLU A 70 -6.26 20.40 7.49
C GLU A 70 -6.26 20.70 8.99
N PHE A 71 -6.44 19.68 9.83
CA PHE A 71 -6.26 19.82 11.27
C PHE A 71 -5.76 18.52 11.93
N LEU A 72 -4.98 18.69 12.98
CA LEU A 72 -4.49 17.67 13.88
C LEU A 72 -4.72 18.19 15.30
N ARG A 73 -5.50 17.45 16.09
CA ARG A 73 -5.86 17.86 17.44
C ARG A 73 -4.75 17.50 18.42
N ARG A 74 -4.54 18.39 19.40
CA ARG A 74 -3.64 18.19 20.54
C ARG A 74 -4.35 18.56 21.83
N ARG A 75 -5.20 17.64 22.32
CA ARG A 75 -5.95 17.80 23.57
C ARG A 75 -6.00 16.47 24.34
N PRO A 76 -6.27 16.48 25.66
CA PRO A 76 -6.44 15.24 26.42
C PRO A 76 -7.42 14.28 25.71
N MET A 77 -7.07 12.99 25.66
CA MET A 77 -7.81 11.91 24.98
C MET A 77 -7.84 11.97 23.44
N LEU A 78 -7.50 13.10 22.81
CA LEU A 78 -7.47 13.28 21.35
C LEU A 78 -6.18 14.02 20.96
N ASP A 79 -5.07 13.31 21.05
CA ASP A 79 -3.74 13.78 20.67
C ASP A 79 -3.27 13.10 19.38
N GLU A 80 -3.79 13.59 18.25
CA GLU A 80 -3.45 13.10 16.91
C GLU A 80 -2.04 13.53 16.52
N LEU A 81 -1.69 14.78 16.83
CA LEU A 81 -0.35 15.30 16.56
C LEU A 81 0.72 14.55 17.38
N GLY A 82 0.45 14.29 18.66
CA GLY A 82 1.36 13.50 19.49
C GLY A 82 1.57 12.08 18.96
N LYS A 83 0.51 11.43 18.44
CA LYS A 83 0.62 10.13 17.77
C LYS A 83 1.46 10.20 16.49
N LEU A 84 1.28 11.24 15.67
CA LEU A 84 2.07 11.43 14.45
C LEU A 84 3.56 11.67 14.77
N TRP A 85 3.87 12.52 15.75
CA TRP A 85 5.26 12.73 16.18
C TRP A 85 5.88 11.46 16.77
N ALA A 86 5.13 10.74 17.61
CA ALA A 86 5.62 9.48 18.15
C ALA A 86 5.93 8.49 17.01
N PHE A 87 5.01 8.35 16.04
CA PHE A 87 5.21 7.50 14.88
C PHE A 87 6.46 7.90 14.08
N PHE A 88 6.58 9.18 13.71
CA PHE A 88 7.74 9.72 12.98
C PHE A 88 9.07 9.47 13.73
N ASN A 89 9.11 9.75 15.03
CA ASN A 89 10.30 9.57 15.84
C ASN A 89 10.68 8.09 16.04
N THR A 90 9.69 7.18 16.13
CA THR A 90 9.97 5.73 16.16
C THR A 90 10.52 5.18 14.84
N ARG A 91 10.45 5.97 13.76
CA ARG A 91 11.04 5.66 12.46
C ARG A 91 12.32 6.44 12.18
N GLN A 92 12.70 7.36 13.05
CA GLN A 92 13.94 8.14 12.91
C GLN A 92 14.00 8.85 11.54
N GLY A 93 12.89 9.48 11.12
CA GLY A 93 12.81 10.16 9.82
C GLY A 93 12.82 9.16 8.66
N GLN A 94 13.74 9.34 7.71
CA GLN A 94 13.84 8.53 6.49
C GLN A 94 14.39 7.12 6.73
N ALA A 95 14.97 6.85 7.91
CA ALA A 95 15.66 5.59 8.18
C ALA A 95 14.72 4.39 8.37
N GLY A 96 13.52 4.61 8.91
CA GLY A 96 12.60 3.55 9.29
C GLY A 96 11.50 3.30 8.26
N GLU A 97 11.19 2.03 8.03
CA GLU A 97 10.04 1.62 7.22
C GLU A 97 8.74 1.56 8.03
N PHE A 98 7.62 1.73 7.35
CA PHE A 98 6.29 1.56 7.92
C PHE A 98 5.29 1.05 6.88
N LEU A 99 4.13 0.62 7.36
CA LEU A 99 3.04 0.16 6.51
C LEU A 99 2.04 1.29 6.29
N PHE A 100 1.59 1.44 5.06
CA PHE A 100 0.55 2.39 4.68
C PHE A 100 -0.65 1.63 4.10
N LEU A 101 -1.84 1.95 4.61
CA LEU A 101 -3.10 1.49 4.05
C LEU A 101 -3.63 2.59 3.13
N ASP A 102 -3.55 2.36 1.82
CA ASP A 102 -4.13 3.27 0.85
C ASP A 102 -5.66 3.14 0.88
N PRO A 103 -6.45 4.20 1.12
CA PRO A 103 -7.90 4.10 1.23
C PRO A 103 -8.59 3.55 -0.03
N ASP A 104 -8.02 3.80 -1.21
CA ASP A 104 -8.63 3.45 -2.50
C ASP A 104 -8.02 2.18 -3.13
N ASP A 105 -6.86 1.70 -2.65
CA ASP A 105 -6.08 0.63 -3.29
C ASP A 105 -5.45 -0.29 -2.23
N ASN A 106 -6.28 -1.11 -1.59
CA ASN A 106 -5.87 -1.92 -0.43
C ASN A 106 -6.41 -3.35 -0.40
N ALA A 107 -7.19 -3.77 -1.39
CA ALA A 107 -7.76 -5.10 -1.44
C ALA A 107 -7.91 -5.59 -2.87
N VAL A 108 -7.93 -6.92 -3.03
CA VAL A 108 -8.23 -7.58 -4.29
C VAL A 108 -9.20 -8.74 -4.06
N GLU A 109 -9.97 -9.07 -5.09
CA GLU A 109 -10.92 -10.17 -5.09
C GLU A 109 -10.66 -11.08 -6.30
N ASP A 110 -10.43 -12.37 -6.05
CA ASP A 110 -10.14 -13.39 -7.06
C ASP A 110 -9.03 -12.99 -8.05
N GLU A 111 -8.00 -12.31 -7.53
CA GLU A 111 -6.89 -11.79 -8.33
C GLU A 111 -5.96 -12.91 -8.74
N SER A 112 -5.66 -13.03 -10.04
CA SER A 112 -4.76 -14.06 -10.52
C SER A 112 -3.31 -13.67 -10.25
N PHE A 113 -2.53 -14.57 -9.66
CA PHE A 113 -1.12 -14.33 -9.38
C PHE A 113 -0.18 -15.35 -10.05
N GLY A 114 -0.72 -16.33 -10.77
CA GLY A 114 0.06 -17.31 -11.49
C GLY A 114 -0.77 -18.48 -12.01
N VAL A 115 -0.07 -19.37 -12.70
CA VAL A 115 -0.60 -20.65 -13.18
C VAL A 115 0.33 -21.74 -12.67
N GLY A 116 -0.25 -22.83 -12.17
CA GLY A 116 0.50 -24.00 -11.76
C GLY A 116 1.19 -24.68 -12.94
N ASP A 117 2.39 -25.21 -12.70
CA ASP A 117 3.20 -25.95 -13.68
C ASP A 117 3.48 -27.41 -13.22
N GLY A 118 2.86 -27.85 -12.12
CA GLY A 118 3.09 -29.15 -11.51
C GLY A 118 4.43 -29.33 -10.78
N VAL A 119 5.28 -28.31 -10.74
CA VAL A 119 6.65 -28.41 -10.17
C VAL A 119 6.94 -27.29 -9.16
N THR A 120 6.66 -26.05 -9.52
CA THR A 120 6.88 -24.86 -8.70
C THR A 120 5.91 -24.85 -7.52
N ARG A 121 6.44 -24.56 -6.34
CA ARG A 121 5.66 -24.47 -5.09
C ARG A 121 5.58 -23.08 -4.52
N ASP A 122 6.48 -22.19 -4.92
CA ASP A 122 6.59 -20.84 -4.39
C ASP A 122 6.11 -19.84 -5.44
N PHE A 123 5.12 -19.03 -5.06
CA PHE A 123 4.53 -18.03 -5.93
C PHE A 123 4.42 -16.69 -5.19
N GLN A 124 4.73 -15.60 -5.87
CA GLN A 124 4.59 -14.25 -5.32
C GLN A 124 3.17 -13.75 -5.56
N LEU A 125 2.47 -13.30 -4.49
CA LEU A 125 1.19 -12.63 -4.68
C LEU A 125 1.37 -11.33 -5.45
N THR A 126 0.46 -11.06 -6.36
CA THR A 126 0.44 -9.86 -7.19
C THR A 126 -0.91 -9.16 -7.08
N ARG A 127 -0.91 -7.87 -7.42
CA ARG A 127 -2.09 -7.06 -7.64
C ARG A 127 -2.03 -6.52 -9.06
N SER A 128 -3.18 -6.32 -9.68
CA SER A 128 -3.30 -5.69 -11.00
C SER A 128 -3.95 -4.31 -10.93
N LEU A 129 -3.57 -3.48 -11.89
CA LEU A 129 -4.24 -2.26 -12.31
C LEU A 129 -4.45 -2.39 -13.82
N GLU A 130 -5.63 -2.85 -14.22
CA GLU A 130 -5.93 -3.21 -15.61
C GLU A 130 -4.85 -4.18 -16.16
N ASP A 131 -4.17 -3.82 -17.25
CA ASP A 131 -3.17 -4.65 -17.92
C ASP A 131 -1.78 -4.69 -17.23
N TRP A 132 -1.62 -4.00 -16.10
CA TRP A 132 -0.35 -3.91 -15.39
C TRP A 132 -0.44 -4.58 -14.03
N SER A 133 0.56 -5.37 -13.64
CA SER A 133 0.61 -6.01 -12.32
C SER A 133 1.92 -5.76 -11.59
N GLU A 134 1.87 -5.82 -10.27
CA GLU A 134 3.05 -5.76 -9.41
C GLU A 134 2.93 -6.69 -8.19
N PRO A 135 4.05 -7.10 -7.59
CA PRO A 135 4.03 -7.93 -6.39
C PRO A 135 3.51 -7.17 -5.17
N VAL A 136 2.66 -7.83 -4.39
CA VAL A 136 2.29 -7.41 -3.04
C VAL A 136 3.43 -7.76 -2.08
N ARG A 137 3.75 -6.86 -1.15
CA ARG A 137 4.92 -7.00 -0.25
C ARG A 137 4.55 -7.02 1.24
N ALA A 138 3.32 -6.69 1.59
CA ALA A 138 2.81 -6.72 2.95
C ALA A 138 1.31 -7.01 2.95
N LEU A 139 0.89 -8.03 3.68
CA LEU A 139 -0.52 -8.43 3.77
C LEU A 139 -1.20 -7.80 4.98
N ASN A 140 -2.49 -7.53 4.84
CA ASN A 140 -3.34 -7.08 5.92
C ASN A 140 -4.29 -8.22 6.30
N GLY A 141 -3.85 -9.05 7.26
CA GLY A 141 -4.53 -10.29 7.63
C GLY A 141 -4.14 -11.48 6.76
N SER A 142 -4.86 -12.58 6.91
CA SER A 142 -4.60 -13.82 6.16
C SER A 142 -5.30 -13.79 4.80
N PRO A 143 -4.58 -13.95 3.67
CA PRO A 143 -5.20 -14.02 2.36
C PRO A 143 -5.90 -15.37 2.18
N GLN A 144 -6.99 -15.37 1.39
CA GLN A 144 -7.61 -16.59 0.90
C GLN A 144 -6.97 -16.96 -0.44
N ILE A 145 -6.36 -18.14 -0.54
CA ILE A 145 -5.77 -18.66 -1.78
C ILE A 145 -6.75 -19.63 -2.42
N LEU A 146 -6.90 -19.55 -3.74
CA LEU A 146 -7.77 -20.40 -4.54
C LEU A 146 -6.96 -21.08 -5.65
N ILE A 147 -7.29 -22.34 -5.91
CA ILE A 147 -6.82 -23.12 -7.07
C ILE A 147 -8.06 -23.45 -7.90
N ASP A 148 -8.14 -22.96 -9.14
CA ASP A 148 -9.30 -23.09 -10.02
C ASP A 148 -10.63 -22.68 -9.36
N GLY A 149 -10.58 -21.60 -8.56
CA GLY A 149 -11.73 -21.07 -7.83
C GLY A 149 -12.10 -21.82 -6.55
N VAL A 150 -11.32 -22.85 -6.16
CA VAL A 150 -11.52 -23.59 -4.90
C VAL A 150 -10.53 -23.10 -3.84
N SER A 151 -11.06 -22.60 -2.72
CA SER A 151 -10.24 -22.16 -1.58
C SER A 151 -9.40 -23.29 -1.01
N THR A 152 -8.12 -23.03 -0.75
CA THR A 152 -7.17 -23.97 -0.16
C THR A 152 -6.54 -23.39 1.11
N VAL A 153 -6.35 -24.25 2.11
CA VAL A 153 -5.65 -23.93 3.37
C VAL A 153 -4.28 -24.61 3.46
N ALA A 154 -3.91 -25.40 2.45
CA ALA A 154 -2.66 -26.15 2.40
C ALA A 154 -1.50 -25.28 1.84
N VAL A 155 -1.38 -24.07 2.38
CA VAL A 155 -0.43 -23.05 1.95
C VAL A 155 0.20 -22.36 3.16
N ALA A 156 1.49 -22.07 3.07
CA ALA A 156 2.18 -21.17 3.99
C ALA A 156 2.36 -19.81 3.30
N VAL A 157 2.19 -18.71 4.04
CA VAL A 157 2.36 -17.36 3.51
C VAL A 157 3.50 -16.67 4.28
N GLY A 158 4.54 -16.28 3.56
CA GLY A 158 5.70 -15.59 4.11
C GLY A 158 5.52 -14.07 4.23
N ASP A 159 6.44 -13.41 4.95
CA ASP A 159 6.40 -11.98 5.31
C ASP A 159 6.40 -11.01 4.11
N ASN A 160 6.81 -11.48 2.93
CA ASN A 160 6.82 -10.73 1.68
C ASN A 160 5.64 -11.10 0.75
N ALA A 161 4.56 -11.67 1.30
CA ALA A 161 3.41 -12.18 0.56
C ALA A 161 3.76 -13.26 -0.48
N THR A 162 4.78 -14.07 -0.18
CA THR A 162 5.11 -15.26 -0.96
C THR A 162 4.30 -16.44 -0.43
N VAL A 163 3.58 -17.12 -1.32
CA VAL A 163 2.76 -18.29 -1.02
C VAL A 163 3.56 -19.55 -1.37
N THR A 164 3.75 -20.41 -0.40
CA THR A 164 4.38 -21.72 -0.55
C THR A 164 3.33 -22.82 -0.40
N PHE A 165 3.06 -23.55 -1.48
CA PHE A 165 2.16 -24.70 -1.46
C PHE A 165 2.85 -25.93 -0.88
N THR A 166 2.10 -26.75 -0.13
CA THR A 166 2.62 -28.03 0.39
C THR A 166 2.91 -29.04 -0.72
N SER A 167 2.08 -29.05 -1.76
CA SER A 167 2.28 -29.77 -3.02
C SER A 167 2.21 -28.80 -4.19
N ALA A 168 3.03 -29.00 -5.23
CA ALA A 168 2.99 -28.16 -6.42
C ALA A 168 1.57 -28.13 -7.01
N PRO A 169 1.00 -26.95 -7.33
CA PRO A 169 -0.30 -26.87 -7.97
C PRO A 169 -0.30 -27.60 -9.33
N PRO A 170 -1.41 -28.21 -9.73
CA PRO A 170 -1.50 -28.93 -11.00
C PRO A 170 -1.12 -28.05 -12.20
N ASP A 171 -0.58 -28.68 -13.24
CA ASP A 171 -0.25 -27.98 -14.49
C ASP A 171 -1.52 -27.36 -15.10
N GLY A 172 -1.45 -26.07 -15.44
CA GLY A 172 -2.56 -25.29 -15.97
C GLY A 172 -3.57 -24.79 -14.94
N ALA A 173 -3.42 -25.12 -13.65
CA ALA A 173 -4.35 -24.65 -12.62
C ALA A 173 -4.21 -23.14 -12.40
N ARG A 174 -5.33 -22.40 -12.46
CA ARG A 174 -5.35 -20.96 -12.17
C ARG A 174 -5.16 -20.75 -10.67
N LEU A 175 -4.16 -19.96 -10.32
CA LEU A 175 -3.92 -19.55 -8.94
C LEU A 175 -4.45 -18.13 -8.75
N SER A 176 -5.36 -17.96 -7.80
CA SER A 176 -5.92 -16.65 -7.46
C SER A 176 -6.04 -16.43 -5.96
N TRP A 177 -6.17 -15.17 -5.55
CA TRP A 177 -6.29 -14.82 -4.15
C TRP A 177 -7.27 -13.68 -3.91
N THR A 178 -7.86 -13.69 -2.71
CA THR A 178 -8.69 -12.62 -2.19
C THR A 178 -8.12 -12.18 -0.85
N GLY A 179 -7.98 -10.87 -0.65
CA GLY A 179 -7.45 -10.36 0.61
C GLY A 179 -7.15 -8.86 0.58
N SER A 180 -6.65 -8.37 1.70
CA SER A 180 -6.21 -6.97 1.84
C SER A 180 -4.70 -6.89 2.03
N TYR A 181 -4.12 -5.74 1.69
CA TYR A 181 -2.68 -5.53 1.72
C TYR A 181 -2.30 -4.10 2.14
N PHE A 182 -1.03 -3.92 2.45
CA PHE A 182 -0.40 -2.63 2.76
C PHE A 182 0.72 -2.33 1.77
N PHE A 183 1.05 -1.05 1.64
CA PHE A 183 2.30 -0.61 1.02
C PHE A 183 3.37 -0.44 2.09
N ARG A 184 4.53 -1.09 1.89
CA ARG A 184 5.74 -0.78 2.68
C ARG A 184 6.29 0.55 2.20
N CYS A 185 6.43 1.52 3.11
CA CYS A 185 6.78 2.89 2.80
C CYS A 185 7.90 3.42 3.72
N GLY A 186 8.57 4.46 3.26
CA GLY A 186 9.49 5.28 4.05
C GLY A 186 9.20 6.76 3.83
N PHE A 187 9.47 7.59 4.84
CA PHE A 187 9.37 9.04 4.68
C PHE A 187 10.42 9.54 3.69
N THR A 188 10.12 10.60 2.94
CA THR A 188 11.06 11.23 2.00
C THR A 188 11.83 12.40 2.63
N SER A 189 11.60 12.69 3.92
CA SER A 189 12.20 13.80 4.65
C SER A 189 12.46 13.42 6.10
N ASP A 190 13.59 13.88 6.66
CA ASP A 190 13.92 13.73 8.08
C ASP A 190 13.27 14.79 8.97
N THR A 191 12.52 15.72 8.38
CA THR A 191 11.84 16.80 9.10
C THR A 191 10.34 16.74 8.89
N LEU A 192 9.60 16.91 9.99
CA LEU A 192 8.15 17.06 10.00
C LEU A 192 7.78 18.45 10.56
N GLU A 193 7.08 19.27 9.76
CA GLU A 193 6.81 20.67 10.07
C GLU A 193 5.30 20.98 10.19
N PRO A 194 4.63 20.50 11.24
CA PRO A 194 3.25 20.88 11.50
C PRO A 194 3.20 22.34 11.99
N ALA A 195 2.24 23.12 11.50
CA ALA A 195 2.04 24.52 11.87
C ALA A 195 0.83 24.68 12.78
N GLN A 196 0.95 25.49 13.84
CA GLN A 196 -0.18 25.77 14.72
C GLN A 196 -0.99 26.95 14.18
N PHE A 197 -2.21 26.71 13.71
CA PHE A 197 -3.10 27.78 13.25
C PHE A 197 -4.14 28.20 14.30
N LEU A 198 -4.49 27.32 15.24
CA LEU A 198 -5.42 27.59 16.34
C LEU A 198 -4.95 26.90 17.62
N ARG A 199 -5.39 27.38 18.79
CA ARG A 199 -5.08 26.72 20.06
C ARG A 199 -5.44 25.23 19.99
N ARG A 200 -4.46 24.36 20.25
CA ARG A 200 -4.59 22.89 20.21
C ARG A 200 -4.96 22.28 18.84
N HIS A 201 -4.91 23.04 17.77
CA HIS A 201 -5.14 22.56 16.40
C HIS A 201 -3.97 22.97 15.51
N TRP A 202 -3.45 22.00 14.79
CA TRP A 202 -2.28 22.15 13.94
C TRP A 202 -2.65 21.69 12.55
N GLU A 203 -2.05 22.27 11.52
CA GLU A 203 -2.15 21.79 10.15
C GLU A 203 -0.82 21.14 9.76
N LEU A 204 -0.88 20.25 8.78
CA LEU A 204 0.31 19.73 8.11
C LEU A 204 0.01 19.75 6.61
N SER A 205 0.55 20.75 5.93
CA SER A 205 0.31 20.98 4.51
C SER A 205 0.79 19.84 3.62
N ARG A 206 1.79 19.07 4.09
CA ARG A 206 2.45 18.02 3.33
C ARG A 206 3.10 16.99 4.24
N LEU A 207 2.65 15.75 4.15
CA LEU A 207 3.35 14.55 4.60
C LEU A 207 3.68 13.73 3.35
N GLU A 208 4.96 13.63 3.02
CA GLU A 208 5.43 12.86 1.85
C GLU A 208 6.16 11.60 2.27
N PHE A 209 5.85 10.53 1.55
CA PHE A 209 6.47 9.22 1.71
C PHE A 209 6.35 8.46 0.39
N GLU A 210 7.19 7.44 0.23
CA GLU A 210 7.21 6.61 -0.96
C GLU A 210 7.36 5.14 -0.63
N SER A 211 6.92 4.28 -1.56
CA SER A 211 6.98 2.84 -1.38
C SER A 211 8.42 2.34 -1.46
N LEU A 212 8.77 1.39 -0.60
CA LEU A 212 10.05 0.70 -0.62
C LEU A 212 9.94 -0.62 -1.41
N LYS A 213 11.06 -1.07 -1.97
CA LYS A 213 11.17 -2.32 -2.74
C LYS A 213 11.84 -3.42 -1.92
#